data_AF-A0A7C3UHS4-F1
#
_entry.id   AF-A0A7C3UHS4-F1
#
_cell.length_a   1.000
_cell.length_b   1.000
_cell.length_c   1.000
_cell.angle_alpha   90.00
_cell.angle_beta   90.00
_cell.angle_gamma   90.00
#
_symmetry.space_group_name_H-M   'P 1'
#
loop_
_entity.id
_entity.type
_entity.pdbx_description
1 polymer ?
#
loop_
_entity_poly.entity_id
_entity_poly.type
_entity_poly.pdbx_seq_one_letter_code
_entity_poly.pdbx_strand_id
1 'polypeptide(L)'
;MERLSTRGYSVKLLCTIAHVSRSGYYRYVQATQKPNRDAQLAEKVRQIQEEVRYRYGAKRMAHALSKQGQEPVNHKRIARTMREYLVGARVRLRLFNIN
;
A
#
# COMPACT_ATOMS: atom_id res chain seq x y z
N MET A 1 17.71 4.04 13.08
CA MET A 1 18.31 4.32 14.41
C MET A 1 18.06 3.19 15.40
N GLU A 2 16.92 2.49 15.33
CA GLU A 2 16.59 1.32 16.17
C GLU A 2 17.72 0.28 16.29
N ARG A 3 18.26 -0.22 15.17
CA ARG A 3 19.39 -1.18 15.16
C ARG A 3 20.66 -0.68 15.87
N LEU A 4 20.90 0.62 15.86
CA LEU A 4 22.05 1.25 16.53
C LEU A 4 21.74 1.50 18.01
N SER A 5 20.48 1.83 18.32
CA SER A 5 20.01 1.91 19.71
C SER A 5 20.19 0.57 20.44
N THR A 6 19.89 -0.56 19.79
CA THR A 6 20.11 -1.91 20.35
C THR A 6 21.60 -2.20 20.59
N ARG A 7 22.50 -1.52 19.87
CA ARG A 7 23.97 -1.61 20.05
C ARG A 7 24.51 -0.63 21.09
N GLY A 8 23.64 0.04 21.86
CA GLY A 8 24.03 0.96 22.94
C GLY A 8 24.17 2.44 22.55
N TYR A 9 23.94 2.80 21.29
CA TYR A 9 24.02 4.20 20.87
C TYR A 9 22.78 4.99 21.29
N SER A 10 22.97 6.18 21.90
CA SER A 10 21.83 7.01 22.30
C SER A 10 21.03 7.51 21.09
N VAL A 11 19.70 7.42 21.15
CA VAL A 11 18.80 7.95 20.11
C VAL A 11 19.01 9.46 19.90
N LYS A 12 19.37 10.19 20.97
CA LYS A 12 19.71 11.62 20.91
C LYS A 12 20.90 11.87 19.98
N LEU A 13 22.00 11.15 20.17
CA LEU A 13 23.21 11.26 19.34
C LEU A 13 22.89 10.90 17.88
N LEU A 14 22.16 9.82 17.65
CA LEU A 14 21.77 9.39 16.31
C LEU A 14 20.89 10.43 15.60
N CYS A 15 19.96 11.07 16.31
CA CYS A 15 19.14 12.16 15.77
C CYS A 15 19.99 13.37 15.39
N THR A 16 20.97 13.74 16.22
CA THR A 16 21.92 14.83 15.93
C THR A 16 22.72 14.54 14.66
N ILE A 17 23.31 13.35 14.55
CA ILE A 17 24.10 12.94 13.38
C ILE A 17 23.25 12.94 12.11
N ALA A 18 22.00 12.47 12.20
CA ALA A 18 21.08 12.43 11.07
C ALA A 18 20.36 13.76 10.79
N HIS A 19 20.66 14.82 11.53
CA HIS A 19 20.01 16.14 11.41
C HIS A 19 18.47 16.10 11.48
N VAL A 20 17.92 15.24 12.34
CA VAL A 20 16.46 15.15 12.59
C VAL A 20 16.14 15.41 14.05
N SER A 21 14.92 15.89 14.32
CA SER A 21 14.45 16.00 15.71
C SER A 21 14.08 14.63 16.29
N ARG A 22 14.26 14.46 17.60
CA ARG A 22 13.83 13.23 18.31
C ARG A 22 12.33 12.97 18.12
N SER A 23 11.51 14.03 18.19
CA SER A 23 10.06 13.93 17.98
C SER A 23 9.71 13.51 16.56
N GLY A 24 10.45 14.00 15.56
CA GLY A 24 10.34 13.57 14.17
C GLY A 24 10.68 12.08 14.00
N TYR A 25 11.75 11.62 14.63
CA TYR A 25 12.15 10.21 14.62
C TYR A 25 11.07 9.31 15.23
N TYR A 26 10.59 9.61 16.45
CA TYR A 26 9.57 8.77 17.09
C TYR A 26 8.23 8.81 16.35
N ARG A 27 7.85 9.96 15.77
CA ARG A 27 6.67 10.06 14.91
C ARG A 27 6.78 9.16 13.68
N TYR A 28 7.97 9.13 13.05
CA TYR A 28 8.25 8.22 11.94
C TYR A 28 8.15 6.75 12.38
N VAL A 29 8.79 6.38 13.49
CA VAL A 29 8.73 5.00 14.04
C VAL A 29 7.29 4.58 14.29
N GLN A 30 6.51 5.42 14.96
CA GLN A 30 5.10 5.16 15.23
C GLN A 30 4.27 5.01 13.94
N ALA A 31 4.57 5.80 12.90
CA ALA A 31 3.91 5.67 11.60
C ALA A 31 4.27 4.34 10.91
N THR A 32 5.52 3.90 11.00
CA THR A 32 5.98 2.62 10.42
C THR A 32 5.52 1.37 11.17
N GLN A 33 5.22 1.48 12.48
CA GLN A 33 4.71 0.37 13.28
C GLN A 33 3.20 0.12 13.09
N LYS A 34 2.46 1.07 12.51
CA LYS A 34 1.04 0.85 12.22
C LYS A 34 0.92 -0.26 11.17
N PRO A 35 0.01 -1.25 11.35
CA PRO A 35 -0.23 -2.25 10.33
C PRO A 35 -0.56 -1.55 9.02
N ASN A 36 0.12 -1.96 7.96
CA ASN A 36 -0.04 -1.35 6.65
C ASN A 36 -1.45 -1.67 6.13
N ARG A 37 -2.41 -0.79 6.47
CA ARG A 37 -3.82 -0.93 6.10
C ARG A 37 -3.99 -1.01 4.59
N ASP A 38 -3.03 -0.50 3.83
CA ASP A 38 -3.04 -0.59 2.36
C ASP A 38 -2.55 -1.96 1.88
N ALA A 39 -1.67 -2.64 2.61
CA ALA A 39 -1.29 -4.03 2.31
C ALA A 39 -2.48 -4.99 2.51
N GLN A 40 -3.24 -4.82 3.60
CA GLN A 40 -4.48 -5.59 3.82
C GLN A 40 -5.53 -5.31 2.74
N LEU A 41 -5.66 -4.04 2.33
CA LEU A 41 -6.54 -3.67 1.23
C LEU A 41 -6.06 -4.28 -0.11
N ALA A 42 -4.74 -4.30 -0.35
CA ALA A 42 -4.15 -4.88 -1.55
C ALA A 42 -4.45 -6.38 -1.67
N GLU A 43 -4.42 -7.12 -0.56
CA GLU A 43 -4.76 -8.55 -0.54
C GLU A 43 -6.21 -8.79 -1.01
N LYS A 44 -7.15 -8.05 -0.44
CA LYS A 44 -8.57 -8.12 -0.82
C LYS A 44 -8.79 -7.73 -2.28
N VAL A 45 -8.11 -6.67 -2.74
CA VAL A 45 -8.15 -6.24 -4.14
C VAL A 45 -7.60 -7.33 -5.06
N ARG A 46 -6.55 -8.06 -4.64
CA ARG A 46 -5.97 -9.17 -5.40
C ARG A 46 -6.97 -10.32 -5.55
N GLN A 47 -7.61 -10.74 -4.47
CA GLN A 47 -8.63 -11.80 -4.48
C GLN A 47 -9.76 -11.47 -5.48
N ILE A 48 -10.32 -10.25 -5.40
CA ILE A 48 -11.37 -9.83 -6.34
C ILE A 48 -10.83 -9.77 -7.78
N GLN A 49 -9.60 -9.28 -8.00
CA GLN A 49 -9.02 -9.28 -9.34
C GLN A 49 -8.89 -10.69 -9.91
N GLU A 50 -8.49 -11.68 -9.11
CA GLU A 50 -8.37 -13.07 -9.55
C GLU A 50 -9.74 -13.62 -9.99
N GLU A 51 -10.78 -13.40 -9.18
CA GLU A 51 -12.17 -13.77 -9.51
C GLU A 51 -12.64 -13.14 -10.83
N VAL A 52 -12.30 -11.86 -11.05
CA VAL A 52 -12.73 -11.12 -12.24
C VAL A 52 -11.73 -11.17 -13.39
N ARG A 53 -10.70 -12.02 -13.31
CA ARG A 53 -9.62 -12.17 -14.31
C ARG A 53 -8.94 -10.84 -14.66
N TYR A 54 -8.58 -10.08 -13.64
CA TYR A 54 -7.90 -8.79 -13.68
C TYR A 54 -8.61 -7.71 -14.50
N ARG A 55 -9.95 -7.73 -14.56
CA ARG A 55 -10.73 -6.80 -15.39
C ARG A 55 -11.04 -5.47 -14.71
N TYR A 56 -10.98 -5.39 -13.38
CA TYR A 56 -11.55 -4.26 -12.65
C TYR A 56 -10.51 -3.15 -12.44
N GLY A 57 -10.90 -1.92 -12.80
CA GLY A 57 -10.21 -0.70 -12.37
C GLY A 57 -10.77 -0.18 -11.04
N ALA A 58 -10.16 0.88 -10.50
CA ALA A 58 -10.42 1.37 -9.15
C ALA A 58 -11.90 1.64 -8.82
N LYS A 59 -12.68 2.21 -9.77
CA LYS A 59 -14.12 2.47 -9.56
C LYS A 59 -14.95 1.19 -9.41
N ARG A 60 -14.72 0.20 -10.29
CA ARG A 60 -15.42 -1.09 -10.23
C ARG A 60 -15.00 -1.90 -9.00
N MET A 61 -13.72 -1.81 -8.66
CA MET A 61 -13.18 -2.41 -7.44
C MET A 61 -13.81 -1.81 -6.17
N ALA A 62 -14.00 -0.48 -6.12
CA ALA A 62 -14.67 0.19 -5.00
C ALA A 62 -16.10 -0.32 -4.79
N HIS A 63 -16.85 -0.46 -5.87
CA HIS A 63 -18.19 -1.01 -5.84
C HIS A 63 -18.21 -2.49 -5.42
N ALA A 64 -17.26 -3.30 -5.91
CA ALA A 64 -17.15 -4.71 -5.55
C ALA A 64 -16.86 -4.90 -4.06
N LEU A 65 -15.90 -4.15 -3.51
CA LEU A 65 -15.55 -4.15 -2.09
C LEU A 65 -16.74 -3.73 -1.22
N SER A 66 -17.47 -2.67 -1.62
CA SER A 66 -18.65 -2.21 -0.90
C SER A 66 -19.78 -3.25 -0.89
N LYS A 67 -19.94 -4.04 -1.96
CA LYS A 67 -20.96 -5.10 -2.04
C LYS A 67 -20.65 -6.32 -1.16
N GLN A 68 -19.39 -6.59 -0.86
CA GLN A 68 -18.98 -7.69 0.02
C GLN A 68 -19.14 -7.35 1.53
N GLY A 69 -19.96 -6.37 1.88
CA GLY A 69 -20.20 -5.97 3.27
C GLY A 69 -19.01 -5.25 3.93
N GLN A 70 -18.04 -4.78 3.13
CA GLN A 70 -16.94 -3.97 3.65
C GLN A 70 -17.34 -2.49 3.71
N GLU A 71 -16.78 -1.78 4.68
CA GLU A 71 -16.90 -0.33 4.76
C GLU A 71 -16.49 0.32 3.42
N PRO A 72 -17.26 1.30 2.88
CA PRO A 72 -16.96 1.91 1.61
C PRO A 72 -15.54 2.50 1.55
N VAL A 73 -14.70 1.94 0.68
CA VAL A 73 -13.35 2.46 0.46
C VAL A 73 -13.35 3.43 -0.72
N ASN A 74 -12.84 4.65 -0.50
CA ASN A 74 -12.72 5.66 -1.55
C ASN A 74 -11.91 5.12 -2.74
N HIS A 75 -12.45 5.27 -3.96
CA HIS A 75 -11.82 4.85 -5.20
C HIS A 75 -10.43 5.45 -5.42
N LYS A 76 -10.13 6.64 -4.86
CA LYS A 76 -8.78 7.24 -4.91
C LYS A 76 -7.76 6.43 -4.10
N ARG A 77 -8.18 5.95 -2.91
CA ARG A 77 -7.35 5.08 -2.07
C ARG A 77 -7.10 3.76 -2.78
N ILE A 78 -8.15 3.16 -3.35
CA ILE A 78 -8.02 1.93 -4.14
C ILE A 78 -7.09 2.13 -5.33
N ALA A 79 -7.21 3.23 -6.08
CA ALA A 79 -6.33 3.52 -7.21
C ALA A 79 -4.86 3.61 -6.80
N ARG A 80 -4.57 4.25 -5.67
CA ARG A 80 -3.22 4.32 -5.10
C ARG A 80 -2.72 2.94 -4.70
N THR A 81 -3.52 2.16 -3.95
CA THR A 81 -3.17 0.78 -3.56
C THR A 81 -2.94 -0.13 -4.77
N MET A 82 -3.80 -0.07 -5.79
CA MET A 82 -3.63 -0.87 -7.01
C MET A 82 -2.31 -0.57 -7.72
N ARG A 83 -1.86 0.69 -7.69
CA ARG A 83 -0.60 1.14 -8.28
C ARG A 83 0.61 0.71 -7.45
N GLU A 84 0.59 0.98 -6.16
CA GLU A 84 1.69 0.67 -5.23
C GLU A 84 1.95 -0.84 -5.13
N TYR A 85 0.90 -1.66 -5.22
CA TYR A 85 0.98 -3.12 -5.06
C TYR A 85 0.84 -3.90 -6.37
N LEU A 86 0.82 -3.22 -7.52
CA LEU A 86 0.75 -3.84 -8.85
C LEU A 86 -0.44 -4.80 -9.06
N VAL A 87 -1.56 -4.54 -8.38
CA VAL A 87 -2.83 -5.33 -8.49
C VAL A 87 -3.85 -4.65 -9.42
N GLY A 88 -3.33 -3.95 -10.43
CA GLY A 88 -4.08 -3.23 -11.46
C GLY A 88 -4.88 -4.14 -12.41
N ALA A 89 -5.79 -3.52 -13.18
CA ALA A 89 -6.44 -4.21 -14.29
C ALA A 89 -5.40 -4.57 -15.36
N ARG A 90 -5.49 -5.77 -15.93
CA ARG A 90 -4.63 -6.20 -17.05
C ARG A 90 -5.32 -5.86 -18.36
N VAL A 91 -4.71 -4.97 -19.14
CA VAL A 91 -5.16 -4.66 -20.50
C VAL A 91 -4.77 -5.83 -21.40
N ARG A 92 -5.75 -6.42 -22.11
CA ARG A 92 -5.47 -7.44 -23.12
C ARG A 92 -4.88 -6.76 -24.34
N LEU A 93 -3.62 -7.03 -24.65
CA LEU A 93 -3.02 -6.64 -25.92
C LEU A 93 -3.78 -7.33 -27.06
N ARG A 94 -4.26 -6.54 -28.02
CA ARG A 94 -4.87 -7.07 -29.24
C ARG A 94 -3.71 -7.42 -30.18
N LEU A 95 -3.43 -8.71 -30.34
CA LEU A 95 -2.49 -9.17 -31.36
C LEU A 95 -3.17 -8.92 -32.71
N PHE A 96 -2.75 -7.88 -33.42
CA PHE A 96 -3.07 -7.75 -34.83
C PHE A 96 -2.20 -8.81 -35.54
N ASN A 97 -2.83 -9.88 -36.02
CA ASN A 97 -2.17 -10.86 -36.87
C ASN A 97 -1.77 -10.13 -38.15
N ILE A 98 -0.48 -9.88 -38.30
CA ILE A 98 0.12 -9.40 -39.54
C ILE A 98 0.49 -10.68 -40.31
N ASN A 99 -0.31 -11.03 -41.32
CA ASN A 99 0.04 -11.97 -42.39
C ASN A 99 0.12 -11.17 -43.69
#